data_AF-X0QFN9-F1
#
_entry.id   AF-X0QFN9-F1
#
_cell.length_a   1.000
_cell.length_b   1.000
_cell.length_c   1.000
_cell.angle_alpha   90.00
_cell.angle_beta   90.00
_cell.angle_gamma   90.00
#
_symmetry.space_group_name_H-M   'P 1'
#
loop_
_entity.id
_entity.type
_entity.pdbx_description
1 polymer ?
#
loop_
_entity_poly.entity_id
_entity_poly.type
_entity_poly.pdbx_seq_one_letter_code
_entity_poly.pdbx_strand_id
1 'polypeptide(L)'
;MQSNIGGNSNKFIFTLSSDQRPIDDHVPLKLLKRILKDISVDDNVTDHTFHGFRHTAVSNLSLVLVGHSDLVEALTDYDESDVLRIKQGILGEHINAQDRWYALSGIMGHLSPERSFEYYNHFATLMATYALSKADITLPERTLYNVTGFTNKKLKENNATVRNSSVSIPSIRTLLFKNIIEGKRKSPKFTIENCDKQFLLSTNTLAADELFGRYGLNRVQLLLQTYDKEMPLSKAAQLANISIHDAKVLIERASEIIDITTKRGKPRFVKLSDSNTPVLSPLNIQYQSDLRLLSLLLSNAYRLREKSGTDWTWFIEICREKLSNSRAYLPFRKEDEKELQRFIGIAEKLLPLKRWLVSSNEDLLMKTMSSTDYQDIKQQSNDSKNALHIGIASRDPRDQTNRWQYSPLLRFFVHMMLITDEKLSIVS
;
A
#
# COMPACT_ATOMS: atom_id res chain seq x y z
N MET A 1 10.64 5.22 -33.49
CA MET A 1 9.26 5.60 -33.85
C MET A 1 9.29 7.02 -34.37
N GLN A 2 8.51 7.32 -35.42
CA GLN A 2 8.34 8.69 -35.90
C GLN A 2 6.89 9.12 -35.66
N SER A 3 6.71 10.32 -35.12
CA SER A 3 5.39 10.98 -35.04
C SER A 3 5.21 11.82 -36.30
N ASN A 4 4.16 11.55 -37.07
CA ASN A 4 3.86 12.27 -38.31
C ASN A 4 2.84 13.42 -38.12
N ILE A 5 2.66 13.89 -36.87
CA ILE A 5 1.72 14.97 -36.55
C ILE A 5 2.12 16.25 -37.31
N GLY A 6 1.21 16.78 -38.14
CA GLY A 6 1.43 17.97 -38.97
C GLY A 6 1.99 17.71 -40.38
N GLY A 7 2.17 16.45 -40.78
CA GLY A 7 2.57 16.07 -42.15
C GLY A 7 1.39 15.81 -43.11
N ASN A 8 1.70 15.28 -44.30
CA ASN A 8 0.74 14.95 -45.38
C ASN A 8 -0.53 14.21 -44.87
N SER A 9 -1.72 14.59 -45.35
CA SER A 9 -3.04 14.21 -44.80
C SER A 9 -3.38 12.71 -44.80
N ASN A 10 -2.59 11.87 -45.48
CA ASN A 10 -2.85 10.43 -45.65
C ASN A 10 -1.81 9.54 -44.93
N LYS A 11 -1.06 10.06 -43.95
CA LYS A 11 -0.07 9.27 -43.20
C LYS A 11 -0.58 8.88 -41.81
N PHE A 12 -0.32 7.64 -41.41
CA PHE A 12 -0.56 7.19 -40.04
C PHE A 12 0.31 7.96 -39.05
N ILE A 13 -0.27 8.29 -37.89
CA ILE A 13 0.40 9.11 -36.84
C ILE A 13 1.62 8.38 -36.27
N PHE A 14 1.51 7.07 -36.04
CA PHE A 14 2.57 6.23 -35.49
C PHE A 14 3.02 5.19 -36.50
N THR A 15 4.26 5.31 -36.95
CA THR A 15 4.90 4.35 -37.85
C THR A 15 6.33 4.02 -37.38
N LEU A 16 6.89 2.94 -37.90
CA LEU A 16 8.33 2.71 -37.78
C LEU A 16 9.08 3.75 -38.64
N SER A 17 10.31 4.07 -38.27
CA SER A 17 11.12 5.02 -39.06
C SER A 17 11.47 4.48 -40.46
N SER A 18 11.36 3.17 -40.65
CA SER A 18 11.69 2.45 -41.88
C SER A 18 10.47 2.14 -42.77
N ASP A 19 9.24 2.35 -42.29
CA ASP A 19 8.02 1.98 -42.99
C ASP A 19 6.90 3.00 -42.75
N GLN A 20 6.02 3.20 -43.72
CA GLN A 20 4.84 4.07 -43.61
C GLN A 20 3.59 3.30 -43.14
N ARG A 21 3.70 1.99 -42.94
CA ARG A 21 2.63 1.17 -42.35
C ARG A 21 2.42 1.49 -40.87
N PRO A 22 1.18 1.34 -40.35
CA PRO A 22 0.91 1.45 -38.93
C PRO A 22 1.72 0.40 -38.16
N ILE A 23 2.09 0.74 -36.94
CA ILE A 23 2.80 -0.18 -36.06
C ILE A 23 1.88 -1.36 -35.72
N ASP A 24 2.40 -2.58 -35.85
CA ASP A 24 1.72 -3.81 -35.46
C ASP A 24 1.45 -3.84 -33.95
N ASP A 25 0.23 -4.24 -33.56
CA ASP A 25 -0.25 -4.30 -32.17
C ASP A 25 0.68 -5.07 -31.22
N HIS A 26 1.43 -6.07 -31.73
CA HIS A 26 2.36 -6.86 -30.92
C HIS A 26 3.52 -6.03 -30.38
N VAL A 27 3.99 -5.02 -31.12
CA VAL A 27 5.16 -4.20 -30.74
C VAL A 27 4.91 -3.37 -29.47
N PRO A 28 3.87 -2.51 -29.40
CA PRO A 28 3.57 -1.77 -28.19
C PRO A 28 3.16 -2.72 -27.05
N LEU A 29 2.49 -3.85 -27.34
CA LEU A 29 2.07 -4.79 -26.29
C LEU A 29 3.27 -5.44 -25.61
N LYS A 30 4.29 -5.82 -26.38
CA LYS A 30 5.54 -6.36 -25.83
C LYS A 30 6.29 -5.34 -24.98
N LEU A 31 6.28 -4.06 -25.40
CA LEU A 31 6.84 -2.97 -24.61
C LEU A 31 6.07 -2.81 -23.28
N LEU A 32 4.74 -2.78 -23.33
CA LEU A 32 3.89 -2.69 -22.14
C LEU A 32 4.18 -3.83 -21.17
N LYS A 33 4.21 -5.08 -21.63
CA LYS A 33 4.51 -6.25 -20.79
C LYS A 33 5.88 -6.14 -20.13
N ARG A 34 6.87 -5.60 -20.83
CA ARG A 34 8.20 -5.34 -20.26
C ARG A 34 8.14 -4.29 -19.16
N ILE A 35 7.53 -3.15 -19.41
CA ILE A 35 7.36 -2.08 -18.41
C ILE A 35 6.62 -2.61 -17.17
N LEU A 36 5.54 -3.34 -17.37
CA LEU A 36 4.74 -3.92 -16.29
C LEU A 36 5.54 -4.92 -15.44
N LYS A 37 6.35 -5.76 -16.09
CA LYS A 37 7.28 -6.66 -15.39
C LYS A 37 8.34 -5.89 -14.60
N ASP A 38 8.77 -4.74 -15.10
CA ASP A 38 9.79 -3.92 -14.44
C ASP A 38 9.27 -3.20 -13.17
N ILE A 39 7.96 -2.92 -13.10
CA ILE A 39 7.35 -2.18 -12.00
C ILE A 39 6.53 -3.04 -11.01
N SER A 40 6.13 -4.27 -11.41
CA SER A 40 5.30 -5.16 -10.59
C SER A 40 6.09 -6.29 -9.95
N VAL A 41 5.60 -6.75 -8.79
CA VAL A 41 6.07 -7.96 -8.07
C VAL A 41 5.19 -9.19 -8.35
N ASP A 42 4.10 -9.02 -9.10
CA ASP A 42 3.16 -10.09 -9.44
C ASP A 42 3.40 -10.56 -10.89
N ASP A 43 3.69 -11.85 -11.04
CA ASP A 43 3.94 -12.51 -12.32
C ASP A 43 2.70 -12.46 -13.24
N ASN A 44 1.49 -12.30 -12.69
CA ASN A 44 0.25 -12.23 -13.48
C ASN A 44 0.06 -10.89 -14.20
N VAL A 45 0.88 -9.87 -13.93
CA VAL A 45 0.73 -8.53 -14.53
C VAL A 45 1.07 -8.54 -16.02
N THR A 46 1.73 -9.59 -16.53
CA THR A 46 1.98 -9.76 -17.98
C THR A 46 0.74 -10.13 -18.80
N ASP A 47 -0.39 -10.44 -18.15
CA ASP A 47 -1.66 -10.71 -18.81
C ASP A 47 -2.45 -9.43 -19.14
N HIS A 48 -2.01 -8.28 -18.60
CA HIS A 48 -2.60 -7.00 -18.94
C HIS A 48 -2.22 -6.56 -20.35
N THR A 49 -3.20 -5.94 -21.02
CA THR A 49 -3.07 -5.36 -22.36
C THR A 49 -3.38 -3.87 -22.30
N PHE A 50 -3.24 -3.15 -23.42
CA PHE A 50 -3.69 -1.75 -23.52
C PHE A 50 -5.18 -1.57 -23.22
N HIS A 51 -5.97 -2.64 -23.32
CA HIS A 51 -7.36 -2.62 -22.91
C HIS A 51 -7.48 -2.26 -21.42
N GLY A 52 -6.54 -2.71 -20.58
CA GLY A 52 -6.46 -2.34 -19.16
C GLY A 52 -6.40 -0.82 -18.96
N PHE A 53 -5.59 -0.10 -19.75
CA PHE A 53 -5.54 1.36 -19.67
C PHE A 53 -6.84 2.03 -20.09
N ARG A 54 -7.59 1.44 -21.03
CA ARG A 54 -8.94 1.90 -21.36
C ARG A 54 -9.87 1.77 -20.14
N HIS A 55 -9.83 0.65 -19.41
CA HIS A 55 -10.59 0.51 -18.15
C HIS A 55 -10.16 1.53 -17.10
N THR A 56 -8.85 1.76 -16.93
CA THR A 56 -8.31 2.75 -16.00
C THR A 56 -8.79 4.16 -16.37
N ALA A 57 -8.71 4.54 -17.65
CA ALA A 57 -9.16 5.85 -18.12
C ALA A 57 -10.66 6.05 -17.87
N VAL A 58 -11.50 5.06 -18.21
CA VAL A 58 -12.95 5.12 -17.93
C VAL A 58 -13.22 5.25 -16.44
N SER A 59 -12.55 4.45 -15.62
CA SER A 59 -12.74 4.45 -14.17
C SER A 59 -12.35 5.82 -13.57
N ASN A 60 -11.18 6.36 -13.93
CA ASN A 60 -10.72 7.67 -13.45
C ASN A 60 -11.61 8.82 -13.95
N LEU A 61 -12.00 8.83 -15.23
CA LEU A 61 -12.92 9.84 -15.75
C LEU A 61 -14.30 9.75 -15.08
N SER A 62 -14.82 8.54 -14.85
CA SER A 62 -16.08 8.38 -14.13
C SER A 62 -16.01 8.94 -12.70
N LEU A 63 -14.87 8.76 -12.04
CA LEU A 63 -14.60 9.28 -10.71
C LEU A 63 -14.56 10.80 -10.70
N VAL A 64 -13.88 11.42 -11.68
CA VAL A 64 -13.81 12.88 -11.81
C VAL A 64 -15.19 13.47 -12.12
N LEU A 65 -15.96 12.86 -13.03
CA LEU A 65 -17.23 13.41 -13.50
C LEU A 65 -18.36 13.25 -12.48
N VAL A 66 -18.40 12.12 -11.75
CA VAL A 66 -19.56 11.73 -10.93
C VAL A 66 -19.20 11.39 -9.49
N GLY A 67 -17.94 11.06 -9.23
CA GLY A 67 -17.46 10.70 -7.89
C GLY A 67 -17.41 11.87 -6.92
N HIS A 68 -17.34 11.52 -5.64
CA HIS A 68 -17.11 12.48 -4.56
C HIS A 68 -15.64 12.95 -4.58
N SER A 69 -15.39 14.22 -4.24
CA SER A 69 -14.04 14.81 -4.24
C SER A 69 -13.03 14.00 -3.42
N ASP A 70 -13.41 13.60 -2.21
CA ASP A 70 -12.58 12.73 -1.35
C ASP A 70 -12.11 11.43 -2.05
N LEU A 71 -12.94 10.86 -2.94
CA LEU A 71 -12.53 9.67 -3.70
C LEU A 71 -11.57 10.01 -4.84
N VAL A 72 -11.80 11.13 -5.52
CA VAL A 72 -10.90 11.61 -6.59
C VAL A 72 -9.51 11.84 -6.01
N GLU A 73 -9.41 12.58 -4.92
CA GLU A 73 -8.14 12.88 -4.25
C GLU A 73 -7.45 11.62 -3.71
N ALA A 74 -8.22 10.62 -3.26
CA ALA A 74 -7.65 9.39 -2.70
C ALA A 74 -7.16 8.38 -3.77
N LEU A 75 -7.76 8.39 -4.96
CA LEU A 75 -7.55 7.35 -6.00
C LEU A 75 -6.89 7.88 -7.27
N THR A 76 -6.76 9.19 -7.41
CA THR A 76 -6.07 9.86 -8.51
C THR A 76 -5.13 10.92 -7.96
N ASP A 77 -4.21 11.37 -8.79
CA ASP A 77 -3.31 12.48 -8.54
C ASP A 77 -3.87 13.84 -8.98
N TYR A 78 -5.13 13.89 -9.44
CA TYR A 78 -5.78 15.10 -9.89
C TYR A 78 -6.10 16.07 -8.75
N ASP A 79 -5.68 17.32 -8.94
CA ASP A 79 -6.11 18.42 -8.08
C ASP A 79 -7.45 19.03 -8.55
N GLU A 80 -7.95 20.04 -7.83
CA GLU A 80 -9.23 20.69 -8.16
C GLU A 80 -9.21 21.35 -9.56
N SER A 81 -8.05 21.85 -9.99
CA SER A 81 -7.89 22.49 -11.30
C SER A 81 -7.94 21.46 -12.43
N ASP A 82 -7.34 20.30 -12.23
CA ASP A 82 -7.42 19.16 -13.14
C ASP A 82 -8.86 18.65 -13.26
N VAL A 83 -9.54 18.48 -12.12
CA VAL A 83 -10.95 18.07 -12.09
C VAL A 83 -11.83 19.03 -12.87
N LEU A 84 -11.65 20.34 -12.68
CA LEU A 84 -12.41 21.35 -13.38
C LEU A 84 -12.12 21.34 -14.89
N ARG A 85 -10.83 21.28 -15.27
CA ARG A 85 -10.39 21.21 -16.67
C ARG A 85 -10.96 19.99 -17.38
N ILE A 86 -10.94 18.82 -16.74
CA ILE A 86 -11.51 17.59 -17.29
C ILE A 86 -13.03 17.72 -17.45
N LYS A 87 -13.73 18.24 -16.43
CA LYS A 87 -15.18 18.46 -16.51
C LYS A 87 -15.54 19.41 -17.64
N GLN A 88 -14.84 20.52 -17.77
CA GLN A 88 -15.06 21.49 -18.85
C GLN A 88 -14.73 20.91 -20.23
N GLY A 89 -13.63 20.15 -20.35
CA GLY A 89 -13.24 19.52 -21.60
C GLY A 89 -14.23 18.46 -22.09
N ILE A 90 -14.88 17.74 -21.17
CA ILE A 90 -15.81 16.64 -21.50
C ILE A 90 -17.26 17.12 -21.61
N LEU A 91 -17.69 17.98 -20.69
CA LEU A 91 -19.09 18.41 -20.55
C LEU A 91 -19.34 19.82 -21.12
N GLY A 92 -18.30 20.53 -21.55
CA GLY A 92 -18.38 21.92 -21.97
C GLY A 92 -18.74 22.85 -20.80
N GLU A 93 -19.62 23.81 -21.06
CA GLU A 93 -20.03 24.81 -20.08
C GLU A 93 -20.94 24.23 -18.97
N HIS A 94 -21.64 23.12 -19.25
CA HIS A 94 -22.61 22.53 -18.33
C HIS A 94 -22.02 21.39 -17.50
N ILE A 95 -20.96 21.69 -16.74
CA ILE A 95 -20.24 20.72 -15.90
C ILE A 95 -21.11 19.97 -14.86
N ASN A 96 -22.29 20.50 -14.55
CA ASN A 96 -23.21 19.94 -13.58
C ASN A 96 -24.40 19.16 -14.18
N ALA A 97 -24.47 19.02 -15.50
CA ALA A 97 -25.58 18.35 -16.19
C ALA A 97 -25.74 16.86 -15.78
N GLN A 98 -26.92 16.30 -16.05
CA GLN A 98 -27.28 14.91 -15.69
C GLN A 98 -26.74 13.86 -16.67
N ASP A 99 -26.31 14.28 -17.85
CA ASP A 99 -25.87 13.45 -18.98
C ASP A 99 -24.39 13.03 -18.92
N ARG A 100 -23.71 13.21 -17.78
CA ARG A 100 -22.28 12.88 -17.61
C ARG A 100 -21.94 11.45 -18.00
N TRP A 101 -22.85 10.51 -17.75
CA TRP A 101 -22.69 9.11 -18.13
C TRP A 101 -22.80 8.88 -19.63
N TYR A 102 -23.63 9.65 -20.33
CA TYR A 102 -23.72 9.64 -21.78
C TYR A 102 -22.50 10.31 -22.40
N ALA A 103 -22.03 11.44 -21.86
CA ALA A 103 -20.79 12.08 -22.29
C ALA A 103 -19.58 11.14 -22.15
N LEU A 104 -19.45 10.47 -21.00
CA LEU A 104 -18.40 9.47 -20.78
C LEU A 104 -18.50 8.32 -21.79
N SER A 105 -19.71 7.84 -22.08
CA SER A 105 -19.92 6.75 -23.05
C SER A 105 -19.57 7.18 -24.47
N GLY A 106 -19.90 8.41 -24.85
CA GLY A 106 -19.54 8.99 -26.14
C GLY A 106 -18.03 9.05 -26.36
N ILE A 107 -17.26 9.47 -25.34
CA ILE A 107 -15.78 9.49 -25.41
C ILE A 107 -15.21 8.08 -25.62
N MET A 108 -15.86 7.07 -25.04
CA MET A 108 -15.44 5.68 -25.22
C MET A 108 -15.92 5.06 -26.54
N GLY A 109 -16.71 5.77 -27.34
CA GLY A 109 -17.34 5.23 -28.54
C GLY A 109 -18.41 4.18 -28.22
N HIS A 110 -19.04 4.26 -27.04
CA HIS A 110 -20.18 3.42 -26.68
C HIS A 110 -21.48 4.17 -26.95
N LEU A 111 -22.46 3.45 -27.49
CA LEU A 111 -23.80 3.96 -27.76
C LEU A 111 -24.56 4.32 -26.48
N SER A 112 -24.23 3.68 -25.35
CA SER A 112 -24.96 3.86 -24.10
C SER A 112 -24.12 3.59 -22.84
N PRO A 113 -24.51 4.16 -21.68
CA PRO A 113 -23.84 3.96 -20.39
C PRO A 113 -23.76 2.52 -19.93
N GLU A 114 -24.75 1.68 -20.24
CA GLU A 114 -24.82 0.29 -19.78
C GLU A 114 -23.55 -0.48 -20.14
N ARG A 115 -23.07 -0.33 -21.38
CA ARG A 115 -21.84 -0.99 -21.86
C ARG A 115 -20.58 -0.47 -21.17
N SER A 116 -20.57 0.82 -20.83
CA SER A 116 -19.47 1.44 -20.06
C SER A 116 -19.45 0.95 -18.60
N PHE A 117 -20.62 0.76 -17.98
CA PHE A 117 -20.76 0.28 -16.62
C PHE A 117 -20.46 -1.21 -16.47
N GLU A 118 -20.99 -2.04 -17.37
CA GLU A 118 -20.89 -3.50 -17.28
C GLU A 118 -19.45 -3.99 -17.43
N TYR A 119 -18.67 -3.34 -18.30
CA TYR A 119 -17.35 -3.82 -18.67
C TYR A 119 -16.20 -2.93 -18.19
N TYR A 120 -16.39 -1.61 -17.99
CA TYR A 120 -15.26 -0.68 -17.87
C TYR A 120 -15.15 0.10 -16.57
N ASN A 121 -16.25 0.34 -15.84
CA ASN A 121 -16.20 1.13 -14.63
C ASN A 121 -16.04 0.27 -13.37
N HIS A 122 -14.80 0.11 -12.91
CA HIS A 122 -14.50 -0.65 -11.70
C HIS A 122 -14.75 0.14 -10.40
N PHE A 123 -14.99 1.45 -10.48
CA PHE A 123 -15.27 2.30 -9.32
C PHE A 123 -16.75 2.57 -9.07
N ALA A 124 -17.65 2.14 -9.97
CA ALA A 124 -19.09 2.39 -9.87
C ALA A 124 -19.67 1.99 -8.50
N THR A 125 -19.41 0.75 -8.05
CA THR A 125 -19.89 0.25 -6.76
C THR A 125 -19.28 1.02 -5.59
N LEU A 126 -17.99 1.36 -5.67
CA LEU A 126 -17.30 2.15 -4.64
C LEU A 126 -17.92 3.54 -4.52
N MET A 127 -18.08 4.25 -5.64
CA MET A 127 -18.68 5.59 -5.69
C MET A 127 -20.12 5.56 -5.15
N ALA A 128 -20.94 4.61 -5.60
CA ALA A 128 -22.32 4.47 -5.12
C ALA A 128 -22.36 4.20 -3.61
N THR A 129 -21.52 3.29 -3.12
CA THR A 129 -21.45 2.95 -1.69
C THR A 129 -20.95 4.13 -0.86
N TYR A 130 -19.97 4.87 -1.37
CA TYR A 130 -19.46 6.08 -0.73
C TYR A 130 -20.53 7.16 -0.64
N ALA A 131 -21.21 7.45 -1.75
CA ALA A 131 -22.32 8.40 -1.79
C ALA A 131 -23.42 8.02 -0.80
N LEU A 132 -23.82 6.74 -0.75
CA LEU A 132 -24.77 6.22 0.24
C LEU A 132 -24.25 6.34 1.68
N SER A 133 -22.94 6.20 1.89
CA SER A 133 -22.33 6.32 3.21
C SER A 133 -22.40 7.76 3.75
N LYS A 134 -22.19 8.76 2.88
CA LYS A 134 -22.20 10.20 3.18
C LYS A 134 -23.60 10.83 3.11
N ALA A 135 -24.55 10.17 2.49
CA ALA A 135 -25.91 10.69 2.33
C ALA A 135 -26.58 10.90 3.70
N ASP A 136 -26.86 12.15 4.04
CA ASP A 136 -27.61 12.54 5.24
C ASP A 136 -29.11 12.60 4.92
N ILE A 137 -29.70 11.42 4.71
CA ILE A 137 -31.12 11.31 4.38
C ILE A 137 -31.94 11.37 5.67
N THR A 138 -32.93 12.27 5.71
CA THR A 138 -33.94 12.33 6.76
C THR A 138 -35.32 11.99 6.20
N LEU A 139 -36.11 11.21 6.94
CA LEU A 139 -37.51 10.94 6.60
C LEU A 139 -38.44 11.39 7.73
N PRO A 140 -39.60 12.02 7.43
CA PRO A 140 -40.62 12.28 8.44
C PRO A 140 -41.02 10.99 9.16
N GLU A 141 -41.23 11.07 10.48
CA GLU A 141 -41.57 9.91 11.32
C GLU A 141 -42.75 9.11 10.76
N ARG A 142 -43.80 9.82 10.29
CA ARG A 142 -44.99 9.20 9.70
C ARG A 142 -44.67 8.43 8.42
N THR A 143 -43.83 8.98 7.56
CA THR A 143 -43.39 8.31 6.32
C THR A 143 -42.57 7.07 6.65
N LEU A 144 -41.63 7.18 7.58
CA LEU A 144 -40.81 6.05 8.02
C LEU A 144 -41.68 4.94 8.63
N TYR A 145 -42.66 5.29 9.47
CA TYR A 145 -43.62 4.34 10.04
C TYR A 145 -44.42 3.63 8.94
N ASN A 146 -44.95 4.36 7.96
CA ASN A 146 -45.72 3.77 6.87
C ASN A 146 -44.90 2.79 6.01
N VAL A 147 -43.61 3.05 5.82
CA VAL A 147 -42.72 2.20 5.00
C VAL A 147 -42.18 1.00 5.79
N THR A 148 -41.88 1.16 7.08
CA THR A 148 -41.12 0.17 7.87
C THR A 148 -41.90 -0.47 9.01
N GLY A 149 -43.03 0.11 9.41
CA GLY A 149 -43.77 -0.24 10.62
C GLY A 149 -43.06 0.11 11.94
N PHE A 150 -41.94 0.86 11.89
CA PHE A 150 -41.18 1.18 13.11
C PHE A 150 -41.89 2.21 13.98
N THR A 151 -42.28 1.79 15.18
CA THR A 151 -42.87 2.69 16.18
C THR A 151 -41.81 3.61 16.79
N ASN A 152 -42.25 4.76 17.32
CA ASN A 152 -41.37 5.70 18.01
C ASN A 152 -40.62 5.05 19.19
N LYS A 153 -41.20 4.03 19.84
CA LYS A 153 -40.52 3.22 20.84
C LYS A 153 -39.33 2.47 20.24
N LYS A 154 -39.54 1.72 19.15
CA LYS A 154 -38.49 0.95 18.46
C LYS A 154 -37.35 1.85 17.94
N LEU A 155 -37.68 3.06 17.49
CA LEU A 155 -36.69 4.06 17.06
C LEU A 155 -35.84 4.55 18.24
N LYS A 156 -36.46 4.89 19.38
CA LYS A 156 -35.74 5.30 20.60
C LYS A 156 -34.80 4.23 21.13
N GLU A 157 -35.26 2.97 21.17
CA GLU A 157 -34.44 1.82 21.61
C GLU A 157 -33.21 1.56 20.73
N ASN A 158 -33.22 2.06 19.48
CA ASN A 158 -32.12 1.93 18.54
C ASN A 158 -31.34 3.25 18.34
N ASN A 159 -31.44 4.18 19.30
CA ASN A 159 -30.72 5.46 19.31
C ASN A 159 -30.93 6.29 18.02
N ALA A 160 -32.15 6.26 17.47
CA ALA A 160 -32.49 7.06 16.31
C ALA A 160 -32.32 8.56 16.61
N THR A 161 -31.62 9.26 15.73
CA THR A 161 -31.51 10.72 15.80
C THR A 161 -32.73 11.33 15.13
N VAL A 162 -33.50 12.11 15.89
CA VAL A 162 -34.71 12.79 15.42
C VAL A 162 -34.52 14.30 15.52
N ARG A 163 -34.81 15.00 14.44
CA ARG A 163 -34.86 16.47 14.38
C ARG A 163 -36.13 16.90 13.65
N ASN A 164 -36.91 17.82 14.22
CA ASN A 164 -38.12 18.37 13.61
C ASN A 164 -39.07 17.30 13.05
N SER A 165 -39.40 16.29 13.88
CA SER A 165 -40.27 15.16 13.51
C SER A 165 -39.79 14.35 12.29
N SER A 166 -38.49 14.43 11.98
CA SER A 166 -37.82 13.68 10.94
C SER A 166 -36.67 12.87 11.54
N VAL A 167 -36.57 11.62 11.09
CA VAL A 167 -35.59 10.65 11.56
C VAL A 167 -34.43 10.59 10.58
N SER A 168 -33.21 10.69 11.08
CA SER A 168 -31.98 10.48 10.29
C SER A 168 -31.84 9.00 9.95
N ILE A 169 -31.90 8.66 8.66
CA ILE A 169 -31.70 7.30 8.15
C ILE A 169 -30.31 6.74 8.48
N PRO A 170 -29.22 7.52 8.38
CA PRO A 170 -27.91 7.09 8.87
C PRO A 170 -27.92 6.55 10.31
N SER A 171 -28.64 7.21 11.22
CA SER A 171 -28.69 6.82 12.64
C SER A 171 -29.37 5.46 12.89
N ILE A 172 -30.30 5.06 12.01
CA ILE A 172 -31.06 3.80 12.13
C ILE A 172 -30.63 2.74 11.12
N ARG A 173 -29.51 2.93 10.41
CA ARG A 173 -29.05 2.04 9.33
C ARG A 173 -28.88 0.58 9.79
N THR A 174 -28.36 0.37 10.99
CA THR A 174 -28.22 -0.97 11.59
C THR A 174 -29.58 -1.64 11.80
N LEU A 175 -30.59 -0.88 12.24
CA LEU A 175 -31.94 -1.39 12.42
C LEU A 175 -32.57 -1.76 11.07
N LEU A 176 -32.46 -0.89 10.07
CA LEU A 176 -32.97 -1.16 8.71
C LEU A 176 -32.33 -2.41 8.13
N PHE A 177 -31.00 -2.53 8.22
CA PHE A 177 -30.29 -3.70 7.72
C PHE A 177 -30.78 -4.98 8.39
N LYS A 178 -30.85 -5.02 9.73
CA LYS A 178 -31.34 -6.20 10.47
C LYS A 178 -32.74 -6.66 10.02
N ASN A 179 -33.65 -5.73 9.73
CA ASN A 179 -35.01 -6.08 9.30
C ASN A 179 -35.06 -6.60 7.85
N ILE A 180 -34.23 -6.07 6.93
CA ILE A 180 -34.23 -6.51 5.51
C ILE A 180 -33.67 -7.92 5.34
N ILE A 181 -32.61 -8.25 6.08
CA ILE A 181 -31.89 -9.54 5.94
C ILE A 181 -32.27 -10.56 7.02
N GLU A 182 -33.34 -10.30 7.78
CA GLU A 182 -33.83 -11.19 8.86
C GLU A 182 -32.72 -11.62 9.85
N GLY A 183 -31.72 -10.76 10.08
CA GLY A 183 -30.59 -11.06 10.95
C GLY A 183 -29.59 -12.11 10.43
N LYS A 184 -29.70 -12.59 9.19
CA LYS A 184 -28.80 -13.61 8.61
C LYS A 184 -27.34 -13.15 8.46
N ARG A 185 -27.08 -11.85 8.41
CA ARG A 185 -25.74 -11.25 8.27
C ARG A 185 -25.58 -10.04 9.19
N LYS A 186 -24.35 -9.71 9.58
CA LYS A 186 -24.07 -8.43 10.27
C LYS A 186 -24.13 -7.27 9.28
N SER A 187 -24.59 -6.09 9.71
CA SER A 187 -24.56 -4.91 8.85
C SER A 187 -23.12 -4.57 8.45
N PRO A 188 -22.86 -4.20 7.18
CA PRO A 188 -21.55 -3.71 6.80
C PRO A 188 -21.25 -2.45 7.61
N LYS A 189 -20.04 -2.35 8.15
CA LYS A 189 -19.53 -1.07 8.63
C LYS A 189 -19.19 -0.24 7.40
N PHE A 190 -19.99 0.78 7.13
CA PHE A 190 -19.73 1.76 6.06
C PHE A 190 -18.91 2.95 6.56
N THR A 191 -18.32 2.85 7.75
CA THR A 191 -17.39 3.85 8.27
C THR A 191 -16.12 3.78 7.44
N ILE A 192 -15.92 4.78 6.60
CA ILE A 192 -14.61 5.09 6.05
C ILE A 192 -13.87 5.74 7.21
N GLU A 193 -12.92 5.03 7.82
CA GLU A 193 -11.96 5.65 8.72
C GLU A 193 -11.36 6.84 7.94
N ASN A 194 -11.47 8.05 8.47
CA ASN A 194 -10.65 9.17 8.01
C ASN A 194 -9.20 8.75 8.30
N CYS A 195 -8.59 8.01 7.37
CA CYS A 195 -7.15 7.97 7.29
C CYS A 195 -6.76 9.40 6.95
N ASP A 196 -6.02 10.06 7.83
CA ASP A 196 -5.38 11.32 7.51
C ASP A 196 -4.78 11.22 6.10
N LYS A 197 -5.19 12.14 5.24
CA LYS A 197 -4.81 12.20 3.83
C LYS A 197 -3.29 12.29 3.75
N GLN A 198 -2.62 11.16 3.60
CA GLN A 198 -1.19 11.09 3.41
C GLN A 198 -0.97 10.71 1.95
N PHE A 199 -0.56 11.70 1.16
CA PHE A 199 -0.03 11.48 -0.19
C PHE A 199 1.02 10.38 -0.12
N LEU A 200 0.73 9.24 -0.74
CA LEU A 200 1.62 8.07 -0.71
C LEU A 200 2.92 8.30 -1.51
N LEU A 201 2.95 9.33 -2.36
CA LEU A 201 4.07 9.68 -3.22
C LEU A 201 4.09 11.21 -3.42
N SER A 202 4.87 11.93 -2.61
CA SER A 202 5.33 13.27 -3.03
C SER A 202 6.37 13.06 -4.12
N THR A 203 6.03 13.36 -5.37
CA THR A 203 6.94 13.29 -6.53
C THR A 203 8.00 14.38 -6.54
N ASN A 204 8.05 15.22 -5.50
CA ASN A 204 9.16 16.15 -5.24
C ASN A 204 10.38 15.41 -4.67
N THR A 205 10.78 14.29 -5.26
CA THR A 205 12.15 13.82 -5.08
C THR A 205 13.00 14.71 -5.96
N LEU A 206 13.55 15.77 -5.37
CA LEU A 206 14.75 16.41 -5.92
C LEU A 206 15.70 15.28 -6.32
N ALA A 207 16.20 15.32 -7.54
CA ALA A 207 17.21 14.39 -8.02
C ALA A 207 18.43 14.49 -7.09
N ALA A 208 18.43 13.72 -6.01
CA ALA A 208 19.49 13.68 -5.05
C ALA A 208 20.50 12.64 -5.54
N ASP A 209 21.78 13.01 -5.48
CA ASP A 209 22.90 12.12 -5.73
C ASP A 209 22.99 10.94 -4.73
N GLU A 210 22.01 10.78 -3.83
CA GLU A 210 21.89 9.66 -2.88
C GLU A 210 21.21 8.42 -3.51
N LEU A 211 21.66 7.22 -3.12
CA LEU A 211 21.05 5.93 -3.48
C LEU A 211 19.70 5.72 -2.77
N PHE A 212 19.50 6.37 -1.62
CA PHE A 212 18.31 6.18 -0.79
C PHE A 212 17.04 6.64 -1.54
N GLY A 213 16.21 5.68 -1.93
CA GLY A 213 14.98 5.92 -2.69
C GLY A 213 15.14 6.20 -4.17
N ARG A 214 16.36 6.17 -4.69
CA ARG A 214 16.62 6.25 -6.15
C ARG A 214 16.03 5.05 -6.90
N TYR A 215 16.13 3.86 -6.31
CA TYR A 215 15.64 2.62 -6.90
C TYR A 215 14.56 2.00 -6.03
N GLY A 216 13.49 1.54 -6.66
CA GLY A 216 12.48 0.72 -5.98
C GLY A 216 13.09 -0.58 -5.45
N LEU A 217 12.64 -1.03 -4.27
CA LEU A 217 13.19 -2.21 -3.59
C LEU A 217 13.19 -3.47 -4.46
N ASN A 218 12.20 -3.63 -5.34
CA ASN A 218 12.11 -4.79 -6.25
C ASN A 218 13.29 -4.86 -7.23
N ARG A 219 13.77 -3.70 -7.70
CA ARG A 219 14.91 -3.63 -8.62
C ARG A 219 16.21 -3.99 -7.91
N VAL A 220 16.37 -3.49 -6.69
CA VAL A 220 17.50 -3.85 -5.84
C VAL A 220 17.44 -5.34 -5.49
N GLN A 221 16.29 -5.88 -5.12
CA GLN A 221 16.10 -7.30 -4.85
C GLN A 221 16.40 -8.17 -6.10
N LEU A 222 15.95 -7.76 -7.29
CA LEU A 222 16.25 -8.44 -8.55
C LEU A 222 17.74 -8.43 -8.87
N LEU A 223 18.43 -7.31 -8.65
CA LEU A 223 19.88 -7.21 -8.78
C LEU A 223 20.58 -8.25 -7.88
N LEU A 224 20.22 -8.29 -6.60
CA LEU A 224 20.82 -9.23 -5.63
C LEU A 224 20.54 -10.68 -6.05
N GLN A 225 19.29 -11.02 -6.38
CA GLN A 225 18.91 -12.39 -6.76
C GLN A 225 19.54 -12.86 -8.07
N THR A 226 19.78 -11.95 -9.03
CA THR A 226 20.46 -12.30 -10.28
C THR A 226 21.96 -12.44 -10.07
N TYR A 227 22.54 -11.61 -9.22
CA TYR A 227 23.94 -11.73 -8.81
C TYR A 227 24.22 -13.02 -8.02
N ASP A 228 23.31 -13.39 -7.10
CA ASP A 228 23.37 -14.65 -6.33
C ASP A 228 23.35 -15.91 -7.23
N LYS A 229 22.85 -15.79 -8.46
CA LYS A 229 22.87 -16.85 -9.50
C LYS A 229 24.13 -16.84 -10.36
N GLU A 230 25.20 -16.21 -9.86
CA GLU A 230 26.51 -16.09 -10.52
C GLU A 230 26.46 -15.38 -11.89
N MET A 231 25.45 -14.54 -12.11
CA MET A 231 25.36 -13.74 -13.32
C MET A 231 26.37 -12.57 -13.28
N PRO A 232 27.06 -12.25 -14.39
CA PRO A 232 27.95 -11.09 -14.43
C PRO A 232 27.22 -9.81 -14.01
N LEU A 233 27.86 -8.99 -13.16
CA LEU A 233 27.27 -7.77 -12.61
C LEU A 233 26.69 -6.84 -13.69
N SER A 234 27.35 -6.72 -14.84
CA SER A 234 26.87 -5.93 -15.97
C SER A 234 25.50 -6.39 -16.49
N LYS A 235 25.27 -7.70 -16.55
CA LYS A 235 24.01 -8.29 -17.00
C LYS A 235 22.95 -8.23 -15.91
N ALA A 236 23.33 -8.45 -14.65
CA ALA A 236 22.45 -8.30 -13.50
C ALA A 236 21.94 -6.84 -13.36
N ALA A 237 22.84 -5.87 -13.49
CA ALA A 237 22.52 -4.43 -13.51
C ALA A 237 21.59 -4.07 -14.67
N GLN A 238 21.86 -4.58 -15.88
CA GLN A 238 21.00 -4.37 -17.04
C GLN A 238 19.58 -4.94 -16.83
N LEU A 239 19.46 -6.15 -16.25
CA LEU A 239 18.16 -6.76 -15.95
C LEU A 239 17.39 -5.99 -14.86
N ALA A 240 18.09 -5.50 -13.84
CA ALA A 240 17.52 -4.66 -12.79
C ALA A 240 17.31 -3.19 -13.22
N ASN A 241 17.75 -2.83 -14.43
CA ASN A 241 17.79 -1.47 -14.98
C ASN A 241 18.65 -0.48 -14.15
N ILE A 242 19.50 -0.96 -13.24
CA ILE A 242 20.33 -0.15 -12.34
C ILE A 242 21.62 0.25 -13.06
N SER A 243 22.14 1.46 -12.81
CA SER A 243 23.41 1.89 -13.41
C SER A 243 24.53 0.94 -12.94
N ILE A 244 25.52 0.68 -13.79
CA ILE A 244 26.61 -0.24 -13.41
C ILE A 244 27.40 0.28 -12.19
N HIS A 245 27.48 1.60 -12.05
CA HIS A 245 28.12 2.26 -10.92
C HIS A 245 27.35 1.99 -9.62
N ASP A 246 26.06 2.29 -9.60
CA ASP A 246 25.21 2.11 -8.41
C ASP A 246 25.05 0.63 -8.09
N ALA A 247 24.97 -0.24 -9.10
CA ALA A 247 24.93 -1.69 -8.90
C ALA A 247 26.19 -2.20 -8.19
N LYS A 248 27.37 -1.65 -8.49
CA LYS A 248 28.61 -2.00 -7.79
C LYS A 248 28.53 -1.60 -6.32
N VAL A 249 28.09 -0.38 -6.01
CA VAL A 249 27.95 0.12 -4.63
C VAL A 249 26.94 -0.73 -3.86
N LEU A 250 25.78 -1.04 -4.44
CA LEU A 250 24.74 -1.86 -3.79
C LEU A 250 25.25 -3.28 -3.47
N ILE A 251 26.03 -3.89 -4.37
CA ILE A 251 26.62 -5.22 -4.15
C ILE A 251 27.73 -5.21 -3.11
N GLU A 252 28.56 -4.18 -3.09
CA GLU A 252 29.59 -3.97 -2.06
C GLU A 252 28.93 -3.87 -0.67
N ARG A 253 27.92 -3.01 -0.53
CA ARG A 253 27.14 -2.86 0.71
C ARG A 253 26.43 -4.16 1.10
N ALA A 254 25.85 -4.88 0.14
CA ALA A 254 25.21 -6.17 0.41
C ALA A 254 26.22 -7.22 0.91
N SER A 255 27.47 -7.15 0.42
CA SER A 255 28.55 -8.03 0.86
C SER A 255 28.97 -7.73 2.30
N GLU A 256 29.05 -6.45 2.69
CA GLU A 256 29.32 -6.03 4.08
C GLU A 256 28.25 -6.52 5.07
N ILE A 257 26.99 -6.66 4.63
CA ILE A 257 25.90 -7.19 5.47
C ILE A 257 26.14 -8.65 5.88
N ILE A 258 26.93 -9.42 5.11
CA ILE A 258 27.30 -10.80 5.46
C ILE A 258 28.05 -10.84 6.81
N ASP A 259 28.91 -9.86 7.03
CA ASP A 259 29.78 -9.78 8.22
C ASP A 259 28.99 -9.42 9.49
N ILE A 260 27.74 -9.00 9.35
CA ILE A 260 26.83 -8.78 10.47
C ILE A 260 26.40 -10.13 11.04
N THR A 261 27.17 -10.59 12.02
CA THR A 261 26.97 -11.87 12.69
C THR A 261 26.36 -11.73 14.08
N THR A 262 25.77 -12.82 14.55
CA THR A 262 25.37 -13.01 15.95
C THR A 262 26.61 -13.28 16.81
N LYS A 263 26.48 -13.20 18.14
CA LYS A 263 27.56 -13.60 19.08
C LYS A 263 28.07 -15.04 18.88
N ARG A 264 27.34 -15.88 18.14
CA ARG A 264 27.71 -17.26 17.78
C ARG A 264 28.29 -17.39 16.37
N GLY A 265 28.67 -16.27 15.73
CA GLY A 265 29.24 -16.25 14.38
C GLY A 265 28.27 -16.56 13.24
N LYS A 266 26.96 -16.68 13.51
CA LYS A 266 25.95 -16.93 12.46
C LYS A 266 25.49 -15.62 11.82
N PRO A 267 25.34 -15.53 10.49
CA PRO A 267 24.84 -14.34 9.82
C PRO A 267 23.41 -13.96 10.26
N ARG A 268 23.12 -12.65 10.35
CA ARG A 268 21.81 -12.15 10.80
C ARG A 268 20.81 -11.94 9.67
N PHE A 269 21.28 -11.43 8.53
CA PHE A 269 20.40 -10.92 7.46
C PHE A 269 20.45 -11.74 6.17
N VAL A 270 21.45 -12.61 6.00
CA VAL A 270 21.66 -13.45 4.82
C VAL A 270 21.38 -14.93 5.12
N LYS A 271 20.93 -15.67 4.10
CA LYS A 271 20.79 -17.13 4.13
C LYS A 271 22.03 -17.78 3.52
N LEU A 272 22.36 -19.00 3.93
CA LEU A 272 23.31 -19.84 3.20
C LEU A 272 22.58 -20.53 2.04
N SER A 273 23.23 -20.58 0.88
CA SER A 273 22.84 -21.36 -0.28
C SER A 273 23.05 -22.86 -0.04
N ASP A 274 22.59 -23.70 -0.97
CA ASP A 274 22.82 -25.15 -0.92
C ASP A 274 24.32 -25.50 -1.05
N SER A 275 25.12 -24.61 -1.64
CA SER A 275 26.59 -24.70 -1.70
C SER A 275 27.30 -24.06 -0.49
N ASN A 276 26.56 -23.74 0.57
CA ASN A 276 27.06 -23.15 1.81
C ASN A 276 27.68 -21.74 1.65
N THR A 277 27.39 -21.05 0.55
CA THR A 277 27.79 -19.66 0.32
C THR A 277 26.70 -18.69 0.79
N PRO A 278 27.04 -17.53 1.37
CA PRO A 278 26.05 -16.54 1.76
C PRO A 278 25.38 -15.91 0.53
N VAL A 279 24.05 -15.87 0.57
CA VAL A 279 23.17 -15.28 -0.45
C VAL A 279 22.92 -13.82 -0.08
N LEU A 280 23.23 -12.88 -0.98
CA LEU A 280 23.09 -11.44 -0.76
C LEU A 280 21.64 -11.00 -0.72
N SER A 281 20.75 -11.68 -1.43
CA SER A 281 19.34 -11.32 -1.45
C SER A 281 18.68 -11.46 -0.06
N PRO A 282 17.75 -10.55 0.29
CA PRO A 282 17.07 -10.59 1.56
C PRO A 282 16.16 -11.82 1.67
N LEU A 283 15.90 -12.24 2.90
CA LEU A 283 14.91 -13.27 3.19
C LEU A 283 13.52 -12.79 2.75
N ASN A 284 12.89 -13.54 1.84
CA ASN A 284 11.62 -13.14 1.23
C ASN A 284 10.51 -12.89 2.25
N ILE A 285 9.70 -11.88 1.94
CA ILE A 285 8.41 -11.64 2.59
C ILE A 285 7.48 -12.81 2.22
N GLN A 286 6.86 -13.42 3.22
CA GLN A 286 6.04 -14.63 3.04
C GLN A 286 4.55 -14.32 2.79
N TYR A 287 4.08 -13.14 3.20
CA TYR A 287 2.65 -12.83 3.25
C TYR A 287 2.28 -11.60 2.42
N GLN A 288 1.20 -11.70 1.62
CA GLN A 288 0.66 -10.58 0.84
C GLN A 288 0.25 -9.36 1.70
N SER A 289 -0.17 -9.59 2.95
CA SER A 289 -0.45 -8.52 3.91
C SER A 289 0.76 -7.64 4.21
N ASP A 290 1.96 -8.22 4.14
CA ASP A 290 3.21 -7.55 4.49
C ASP A 290 3.68 -6.64 3.35
N LEU A 291 3.39 -7.00 2.09
CA LEU A 291 3.67 -6.14 0.93
C LEU A 291 2.89 -4.82 0.99
N ARG A 292 1.64 -4.85 1.47
CA ARG A 292 0.84 -3.62 1.68
C ARG A 292 1.39 -2.74 2.81
N LEU A 293 2.02 -3.35 3.81
CA LEU A 293 2.64 -2.62 4.91
C LEU A 293 4.01 -2.08 4.51
N LEU A 294 4.72 -2.73 3.59
CA LEU A 294 6.03 -2.30 3.11
C LEU A 294 5.98 -0.92 2.47
N SER A 295 4.96 -0.62 1.65
CA SER A 295 4.81 0.70 1.02
C SER A 295 4.62 1.81 2.06
N LEU A 296 3.77 1.57 3.05
CA LEU A 296 3.55 2.50 4.17
C LEU A 296 4.82 2.69 5.01
N LEU A 297 5.51 1.59 5.32
CA LEU A 297 6.76 1.59 6.08
C LEU A 297 7.85 2.39 5.36
N LEU A 298 7.98 2.24 4.04
CA LEU A 298 8.92 3.00 3.22
C LEU A 298 8.60 4.49 3.23
N SER A 299 7.36 4.87 2.95
CA SER A 299 6.94 6.28 2.94
C SER A 299 7.25 6.97 4.27
N ASN A 300 6.91 6.32 5.39
CA ASN A 300 7.19 6.86 6.71
C ASN A 300 8.68 6.87 7.05
N ALA A 301 9.47 5.92 6.54
CA ALA A 301 10.91 5.90 6.70
C ALA A 301 11.59 7.08 6.01
N TYR A 302 11.19 7.44 4.77
CA TYR A 302 11.69 8.64 4.10
C TYR A 302 11.45 9.89 4.97
N ARG A 303 10.22 10.05 5.46
CA ARG A 303 9.83 11.17 6.31
C ARG A 303 10.60 11.19 7.63
N LEU A 304 10.81 10.03 8.25
CA LEU A 304 11.56 9.92 9.50
C LEU A 304 13.04 10.26 9.29
N ARG A 305 13.67 9.74 8.23
CA ARG A 305 15.06 10.04 7.90
C ARG A 305 15.27 11.54 7.62
N GLU A 306 14.33 12.17 6.92
CA GLU A 306 14.39 13.60 6.62
C GLU A 306 14.20 14.47 7.89
N LYS A 307 13.23 14.11 8.75
CA LYS A 307 12.92 14.89 9.96
C LYS A 307 13.87 14.66 11.12
N SER A 308 14.34 13.43 11.30
CA SER A 308 15.18 13.02 12.42
C SER A 308 16.14 11.90 11.98
N GLY A 309 17.23 12.28 11.32
CA GLY A 309 18.28 11.34 10.91
C GLY A 309 18.88 10.56 12.08
N THR A 310 18.96 11.16 13.28
CA THR A 310 19.50 10.49 14.48
C THR A 310 18.60 9.35 14.99
N ASP A 311 17.28 9.56 15.02
CA ASP A 311 16.33 8.52 15.40
C ASP A 311 16.25 7.41 14.34
N TRP A 312 16.34 7.80 13.06
CA TRP A 312 16.40 6.85 11.95
C TRP A 312 17.63 5.94 12.07
N THR A 313 18.83 6.51 12.20
CA THR A 313 20.07 5.75 12.33
C THR A 313 20.03 4.84 13.56
N TRP A 314 19.63 5.36 14.73
CA TRP A 314 19.51 4.56 15.95
C TRP A 314 18.51 3.41 15.81
N PHE A 315 17.38 3.64 15.16
CA PHE A 315 16.36 2.61 14.92
C PHE A 315 16.89 1.48 14.02
N ILE A 316 17.65 1.81 12.98
CA ILE A 316 18.24 0.79 12.12
C ILE A 316 19.38 0.06 12.84
N GLU A 317 20.20 0.75 13.63
CA GLU A 317 21.29 0.14 14.42
C GLU A 317 20.75 -0.86 15.44
N ILE A 318 19.74 -0.49 16.22
CA ILE A 318 19.16 -1.41 17.22
C ILE A 318 18.52 -2.64 16.55
N CYS A 319 17.91 -2.45 15.38
CA CYS A 319 17.41 -3.56 14.57
C CYS A 319 18.54 -4.45 14.06
N ARG A 320 19.63 -3.85 13.56
CA ARG A 320 20.84 -4.55 13.08
C ARG A 320 21.43 -5.45 14.17
N GLU A 321 21.50 -4.96 15.40
CA GLU A 321 22.10 -5.66 16.53
C GLU A 321 21.22 -6.76 17.13
N LYS A 322 19.90 -6.58 17.13
CA LYS A 322 18.97 -7.48 17.84
C LYS A 322 18.23 -8.48 16.92
N LEU A 323 18.09 -8.20 15.61
CA LEU A 323 17.43 -9.11 14.67
C LEU A 323 18.29 -10.34 14.33
N SER A 324 17.65 -11.42 13.86
CA SER A 324 18.36 -12.62 13.37
C SER A 324 17.63 -13.33 12.22
N ASN A 325 18.33 -14.25 11.56
CA ASN A 325 17.80 -14.99 10.41
C ASN A 325 16.67 -15.96 10.82
N SER A 326 16.69 -16.50 12.03
CA SER A 326 15.63 -17.42 12.49
C SER A 326 14.48 -16.74 13.24
N ARG A 327 14.64 -15.49 13.68
CA ARG A 327 13.65 -14.80 14.54
C ARG A 327 13.32 -13.43 13.97
N ALA A 328 12.03 -13.23 13.66
CA ALA A 328 11.49 -11.99 13.12
C ALA A 328 11.06 -10.98 14.21
N TYR A 329 11.70 -11.04 15.39
CA TYR A 329 11.42 -10.16 16.53
C TYR A 329 12.73 -9.69 17.17
N LEU A 330 12.66 -8.58 17.89
CA LEU A 330 13.75 -8.02 18.68
C LEU A 330 13.56 -8.39 20.16
N PRO A 331 14.51 -9.09 20.79
CA PRO A 331 14.50 -9.32 22.24
C PRO A 331 15.02 -8.12 23.03
N PHE A 332 14.24 -7.64 23.99
CA PHE A 332 14.62 -6.64 24.99
C PHE A 332 14.61 -7.30 26.37
N ARG A 333 15.72 -7.17 27.10
CA ARG A 333 15.80 -7.65 28.48
C ARG A 333 15.09 -6.68 29.41
N LYS A 334 14.86 -7.11 30.65
CA LYS A 334 14.28 -6.27 31.70
C LYS A 334 15.10 -5.00 31.97
N GLU A 335 16.41 -5.08 31.80
CA GLU A 335 17.35 -3.95 31.92
C GLU A 335 17.26 -2.94 30.76
N ASP A 336 16.68 -3.33 29.61
CA ASP A 336 16.62 -2.53 28.38
C ASP A 336 15.32 -1.70 28.27
N GLU A 337 14.62 -1.45 29.38
CA GLU A 337 13.29 -0.81 29.38
C GLU A 337 13.27 0.53 28.64
N LYS A 338 14.29 1.37 28.86
CA LYS A 338 14.43 2.67 28.18
C LYS A 338 14.65 2.52 26.67
N GLU A 339 15.44 1.53 26.24
CA GLU A 339 15.61 1.24 24.81
C GLU A 339 14.31 0.78 24.18
N LEU A 340 13.54 -0.06 24.87
CA LEU A 340 12.25 -0.54 24.37
C LEU A 340 11.25 0.62 24.21
N GLN A 341 11.17 1.52 25.20
CA GLN A 341 10.31 2.71 25.11
C GLN A 341 10.72 3.62 23.94
N ARG A 342 12.02 3.87 23.77
CA ARG A 342 12.53 4.64 22.63
C ARG A 342 12.23 3.94 21.31
N PHE A 343 12.38 2.62 21.26
CA PHE A 343 12.05 1.82 20.08
C PHE A 343 10.57 1.98 19.72
N ILE A 344 9.66 1.86 20.69
CA ILE A 344 8.21 2.00 20.44
C ILE A 344 7.86 3.42 19.96
N GLY A 345 8.42 4.46 20.57
CA GLY A 345 8.18 5.85 20.16
C GLY A 345 8.71 6.21 18.76
N ILE A 346 9.66 5.43 18.22
CA ILE A 346 10.07 5.56 16.81
C ILE A 346 9.24 4.62 15.92
N ALA A 347 8.96 3.41 16.39
CA ALA A 347 8.18 2.39 15.68
C ALA A 347 6.75 2.86 15.35
N GLU A 348 6.12 3.66 16.23
CA GLU A 348 4.80 4.23 15.99
C GLU A 348 4.78 5.23 14.82
N LYS A 349 5.89 5.93 14.59
CA LYS A 349 6.06 6.87 13.47
C LYS A 349 6.19 6.12 12.15
N LEU A 350 6.66 4.88 12.20
CA LEU A 350 6.84 4.00 11.04
C LEU A 350 5.55 3.24 10.69
N LEU A 351 4.90 2.63 11.69
CA LEU A 351 3.64 1.91 11.53
C LEU A 351 2.74 2.12 12.76
N PRO A 352 1.41 2.19 12.59
CA PRO A 352 0.48 2.32 13.70
C PRO A 352 0.66 1.22 14.75
N LEU A 353 0.53 1.55 16.05
CA LEU A 353 0.74 0.62 17.17
C LEU A 353 -0.02 -0.71 17.04
N LYS A 354 -1.24 -0.69 16.47
CA LYS A 354 -2.05 -1.89 16.14
C LYS A 354 -1.39 -2.90 15.20
N ARG A 355 -0.30 -2.52 14.53
CA ARG A 355 0.51 -3.37 13.63
C ARG A 355 1.70 -4.01 14.34
N TRP A 356 1.97 -3.68 15.59
CA TRP A 356 3.05 -4.24 16.39
C TRP A 356 2.52 -5.34 17.32
N LEU A 357 3.39 -6.31 17.61
CA LEU A 357 3.16 -7.41 18.53
C LEU A 357 4.26 -7.42 19.58
N VAL A 358 3.88 -7.49 20.85
CA VAL A 358 4.78 -7.72 21.99
C VAL A 358 4.42 -9.06 22.64
N SER A 359 5.43 -9.88 22.93
CA SER A 359 5.23 -11.11 23.69
C SER A 359 6.31 -11.35 24.73
N SER A 360 5.88 -11.78 25.91
CA SER A 360 6.73 -12.15 27.05
C SER A 360 5.92 -12.98 28.06
N ASN A 361 6.47 -13.28 29.22
CA ASN A 361 5.67 -13.80 30.33
C ASN A 361 4.68 -12.72 30.83
N GLU A 362 3.62 -13.16 31.51
CA GLU A 362 2.51 -12.28 31.93
C GLU A 362 2.99 -11.17 32.89
N ASP A 363 3.91 -11.50 33.81
CA ASP A 363 4.46 -10.54 34.77
C ASP A 363 5.25 -9.40 34.10
N LEU A 364 6.10 -9.70 33.10
CA LEU A 364 6.87 -8.66 32.40
C LEU A 364 5.98 -7.82 31.49
N LEU A 365 4.97 -8.42 30.87
CA LEU A 365 3.98 -7.69 30.07
C LEU A 365 3.20 -6.71 30.94
N MET A 366 2.64 -7.16 32.06
CA MET A 366 1.89 -6.32 32.99
C MET A 366 2.76 -5.20 33.56
N LYS A 367 4.03 -5.46 33.86
CA LYS A 367 4.93 -4.42 34.38
C LYS A 367 5.28 -3.35 33.34
N THR A 368 5.47 -3.74 32.08
CA THR A 368 6.09 -2.86 31.06
C THR A 368 5.08 -2.27 30.08
N MET A 369 3.91 -2.90 29.91
CA MET A 369 2.89 -2.54 28.92
C MET A 369 1.56 -2.10 29.55
N SER A 370 1.53 -1.81 30.86
CA SER A 370 0.33 -1.36 31.60
C SER A 370 0.02 0.13 31.47
N SER A 371 0.88 0.92 30.81
CA SER A 371 0.59 2.33 30.54
C SER A 371 -0.48 2.47 29.44
N THR A 372 -1.27 3.54 29.52
CA THR A 372 -2.27 3.90 28.49
C THR A 372 -1.66 4.08 27.10
N ASP A 373 -0.37 4.42 27.04
CA ASP A 373 0.35 4.77 25.81
C ASP A 373 0.59 3.55 24.90
N TYR A 374 0.46 2.32 25.41
CA TYR A 374 0.72 1.08 24.67
C TYR A 374 -0.52 0.21 24.46
N GLN A 375 -1.72 0.71 24.75
CA GLN A 375 -2.98 -0.05 24.68
C GLN A 375 -3.29 -0.61 23.29
N ASP A 376 -2.85 0.08 22.24
CA ASP A 376 -3.09 -0.35 20.86
C ASP A 376 -2.10 -1.41 20.36
N ILE A 377 -1.02 -1.69 21.10
CA ILE A 377 -0.06 -2.74 20.74
C ILE A 377 -0.67 -4.10 21.06
N LYS A 378 -0.55 -5.06 20.13
CA LYS A 378 -1.02 -6.42 20.38
C LYS A 378 -0.09 -7.12 21.37
N GLN A 379 -0.68 -7.78 22.36
CA GLN A 379 0.07 -8.48 23.39
C GLN A 379 -0.23 -9.99 23.33
N GLN A 380 0.78 -10.81 23.60
CA GLN A 380 0.65 -12.26 23.68
C GLN A 380 1.52 -12.79 24.81
N SER A 381 0.90 -13.41 25.81
CA SER A 381 1.62 -14.08 26.90
C SER A 381 2.23 -15.40 26.42
N ASN A 382 3.44 -15.68 26.89
CA ASN A 382 4.11 -16.96 26.73
C ASN A 382 5.15 -17.12 27.85
N ASP A 383 4.84 -17.98 28.80
CA ASP A 383 5.58 -18.15 30.06
C ASP A 383 7.01 -18.69 29.87
N SER A 384 7.32 -19.24 28.69
CA SER A 384 8.68 -19.68 28.35
C SER A 384 9.64 -18.54 28.03
N LYS A 385 9.17 -17.29 27.98
CA LYS A 385 9.95 -16.12 27.55
C LYS A 385 10.39 -15.25 28.73
N ASN A 386 11.70 -15.15 28.92
CA ASN A 386 12.33 -14.30 29.96
C ASN A 386 12.70 -12.90 29.46
N ALA A 387 12.29 -12.53 28.24
CA ALA A 387 12.57 -11.25 27.60
C ALA A 387 11.32 -10.75 26.86
N LEU A 388 11.20 -9.44 26.68
CA LEU A 388 10.16 -8.81 25.89
C LEU A 388 10.54 -8.89 24.42
N HIS A 389 9.69 -9.51 23.61
CA HIS A 389 9.93 -9.64 22.18
C HIS A 389 8.98 -8.73 21.43
N ILE A 390 9.51 -7.83 20.60
CA ILE A 390 8.71 -6.92 19.77
C ILE A 390 8.98 -7.14 18.28
N GLY A 391 7.93 -7.01 17.47
CA GLY A 391 8.03 -7.08 16.01
C GLY A 391 6.71 -6.78 15.34
N ILE A 392 6.67 -6.86 14.01
CA ILE A 392 5.45 -6.58 13.24
C ILE A 392 4.49 -7.76 13.35
N ALA A 393 3.24 -7.48 13.69
CA ALA A 393 2.19 -8.47 13.85
C ALA A 393 1.67 -8.95 12.49
N SER A 394 1.68 -10.27 12.29
CA SER A 394 1.02 -10.94 11.16
C SER A 394 0.11 -12.06 11.65
N ARG A 395 -0.82 -12.47 10.79
CA ARG A 395 -1.69 -13.63 10.97
C ARG A 395 -1.41 -14.59 9.83
N ASP A 396 -1.15 -15.85 10.13
CA ASP A 396 -1.17 -16.87 9.10
C ASP A 396 -2.63 -17.20 8.79
N PRO A 397 -3.13 -16.96 7.56
CA PRO A 397 -4.49 -17.30 7.20
C PRO A 397 -4.76 -18.82 7.23
N ARG A 398 -3.73 -19.66 7.31
CA ARG A 398 -3.82 -21.12 7.40
C ARG A 398 -3.88 -21.63 8.84
N ASP A 399 -3.54 -20.79 9.82
CA ASP A 399 -3.56 -21.17 11.24
C ASP A 399 -4.94 -20.86 11.86
N GLN A 400 -5.69 -21.92 12.16
CA GLN A 400 -7.03 -21.82 12.77
C GLN A 400 -7.00 -21.36 14.23
N THR A 401 -5.81 -21.28 14.86
CA THR A 401 -5.69 -20.95 16.29
C THR A 401 -5.85 -19.46 16.61
N ASN A 402 -6.08 -18.60 15.60
CA ASN A 402 -6.22 -17.14 15.75
C ASN A 402 -5.02 -16.44 16.42
N ARG A 403 -3.88 -17.14 16.54
CA ARG A 403 -2.67 -16.63 17.20
C ARG A 403 -1.93 -15.64 16.29
N TRP A 404 -1.38 -14.60 16.91
CA TRP A 404 -0.50 -13.67 16.21
C TRP A 404 0.90 -14.27 16.10
N GLN A 405 1.58 -13.93 15.01
CA GLN A 405 2.97 -14.29 14.77
C GLN A 405 3.76 -13.05 14.32
N TYR A 406 5.08 -13.19 14.34
CA TYR A 406 5.99 -12.12 13.91
C TYR A 406 6.24 -12.18 12.40
N SER A 407 5.94 -11.09 11.71
CA SER A 407 6.19 -10.94 10.28
C SER A 407 7.68 -10.79 9.98
N PRO A 408 8.21 -11.44 8.91
CA PRO A 408 9.58 -11.22 8.45
C PRO A 408 9.80 -9.82 7.85
N LEU A 409 8.75 -9.01 7.68
CA LEU A 409 8.78 -7.70 7.04
C LEU A 409 9.82 -6.76 7.65
N LEU A 410 9.90 -6.66 8.98
CA LEU A 410 10.84 -5.76 9.64
C LEU A 410 12.29 -6.09 9.29
N ARG A 411 12.61 -7.39 9.22
CA ARG A 411 13.95 -7.85 8.85
C ARG A 411 14.25 -7.62 7.39
N PHE A 412 13.29 -7.93 6.50
CA PHE A 412 13.42 -7.63 5.07
C PHE A 412 13.68 -6.14 4.87
N PHE A 413 12.88 -5.30 5.52
CA PHE A 413 12.98 -3.86 5.44
C PHE A 413 14.35 -3.36 5.91
N VAL A 414 14.80 -3.77 7.11
CA VAL A 414 16.10 -3.36 7.65
C VAL A 414 17.26 -3.81 6.75
N HIS A 415 17.22 -5.04 6.22
CA HIS A 415 18.20 -5.49 5.23
C HIS A 415 18.27 -4.53 4.04
N MET A 416 17.12 -4.20 3.44
CA MET A 416 17.07 -3.32 2.27
C MET A 416 17.52 -1.89 2.59
N MET A 417 17.22 -1.37 3.78
CA MET A 417 17.66 -0.04 4.21
C MET A 417 19.18 0.02 4.41
N LEU A 418 19.78 -1.02 5.00
CA LEU A 418 21.25 -1.11 5.13
C LEU A 418 21.92 -1.08 3.75
N ILE A 419 21.36 -1.75 2.74
CA ILE A 419 21.90 -1.72 1.37
C ILE A 419 21.71 -0.34 0.71
N THR A 420 20.53 0.25 0.82
CA THR A 420 20.13 1.40 0.00
C THR A 420 20.40 2.77 0.61
N ASP A 421 20.56 2.88 1.92
CA ASP A 421 20.86 4.14 2.60
C ASP A 421 22.36 4.27 2.92
N GLU A 422 23.05 5.06 2.11
CA GLU A 422 24.51 5.30 2.23
C GLU A 422 24.91 5.96 3.54
N LYS A 423 23.98 6.65 4.22
CA LYS A 423 24.27 7.32 5.50
C LYS A 423 24.30 6.35 6.68
N LEU A 424 23.81 5.12 6.50
CA LEU A 424 23.85 4.09 7.53
C LEU A 424 25.20 3.37 7.51
N SER A 425 25.85 3.30 8.67
CA SER A 425 27.06 2.49 8.84
C SER A 425 26.71 1.01 8.85
N ILE A 426 27.34 0.22 7.99
CA ILE A 426 27.22 -1.24 7.99
C ILE A 426 28.31 -1.86 8.87
N VAL A 427 29.50 -1.25 8.84
CA VAL A 427 30.67 -1.64 9.65
C VAL A 427 30.55 -1.05 11.06
N SER A 428 30.98 -1.82 12.07
CA SER A 428 31.12 -1.40 13.48
C SER A 428 32.54 -0.90 13.77
#